data_AF-E1WPW0-F1
#
_entry.id   AF-E1WPW0-F1
#
_cell.length_a   1.000
_cell.length_b   1.000
_cell.length_c   1.000
_cell.angle_alpha   90.00
_cell.angle_beta   90.00
_cell.angle_gamma   90.00
#
_symmetry.space_group_name_H-M   'P 1'
#
loop_
_entity.id
_entity.type
_entity.pdbx_description
1 polymer ?
#
loop_
_entity_poly.entity_id
_entity_poly.type
_entity_poly.pdbx_seq_one_letter_code
_entity_poly.pdbx_strand_id
1 'polypeptide(L)'
;MERWINSERVPVYSPITDFLYSLPRWDGKDCIRAYVSCDESAVSELKRYASFIATSNHSDLLSDPSGSRRFICINITGRIRNGAAINYLQPYAQAVQELREGECFYFSPEEEAVLMENNQEFELQTPVGHLFQQYFRSADEGEKCETLLAVDILGRIQKKSGFKLSATKIVHLGRILRKLGVPCKKMKNGNFYCVVEL
;
A
#
# COMPACT_ATOMS: atom_id res chain seq x y z
N MET A 1 22.38 14.24 -5.73
CA MET A 1 21.41 15.06 -6.47
C MET A 1 21.18 16.33 -5.66
N GLU A 2 21.71 17.47 -6.09
CA GLU A 2 21.43 18.76 -5.43
C GLU A 2 19.97 19.14 -5.71
N ARG A 3 19.17 19.34 -4.67
CA ARG A 3 17.76 19.75 -4.78
C ARG A 3 17.70 21.26 -4.97
N TRP A 4 17.20 21.72 -6.11
CA TRP A 4 17.24 23.10 -6.58
C TRP A 4 16.08 23.95 -6.05
N ILE A 5 15.88 24.00 -4.73
CA ILE A 5 14.85 24.86 -4.15
C ILE A 5 15.34 26.32 -4.22
N ASN A 6 14.64 27.17 -5.00
CA ASN A 6 14.98 28.58 -5.30
C ASN A 6 16.13 28.80 -6.30
N SER A 7 16.25 27.94 -7.32
CA SER A 7 17.25 28.11 -8.37
C SER A 7 16.76 29.02 -9.50
N GLU A 8 17.63 29.90 -9.99
CA GLU A 8 17.37 30.70 -11.20
C GLU A 8 17.47 29.87 -12.49
N ARG A 9 17.96 28.62 -12.42
CA ARG A 9 18.15 27.74 -13.58
C ARG A 9 16.85 27.19 -14.14
N VAL A 10 15.79 27.09 -13.33
CA VAL A 10 14.49 26.59 -13.75
C VAL A 10 13.46 27.71 -13.63
N PRO A 11 12.78 28.08 -14.73
CA PRO A 11 11.78 29.14 -14.69
C PRO A 11 10.59 28.70 -13.84
N VAL A 12 10.06 29.64 -13.07
CA VAL A 12 8.84 29.49 -12.27
C VAL A 12 7.70 28.94 -13.13
N TYR A 13 7.08 27.85 -12.68
CA TYR A 13 6.02 27.16 -13.41
C TYR A 13 4.84 26.77 -12.49
N SER A 14 3.61 26.96 -13.00
CA SER A 14 2.38 26.53 -12.34
C SER A 14 1.62 25.57 -13.25
N PRO A 15 1.67 24.24 -13.00
CA PRO A 15 1.01 23.24 -13.85
C PRO A 15 -0.50 23.42 -13.89
N ILE A 16 -1.11 23.87 -12.78
CA ILE A 16 -2.55 24.10 -12.68
C ILE A 16 -2.93 25.28 -13.58
N THR A 17 -2.18 26.37 -13.51
CA THR A 17 -2.43 27.56 -14.30
C THR A 17 -2.23 27.29 -15.79
N ASP A 18 -1.14 26.62 -16.15
CA ASP A 18 -0.84 26.20 -17.52
C ASP A 18 -1.93 25.30 -18.08
N PHE A 19 -2.34 24.28 -17.32
CA PHE A 19 -3.46 23.40 -17.67
C PHE A 19 -4.74 24.19 -17.88
N LEU A 20 -5.17 25.00 -16.90
CA LEU A 20 -6.42 25.77 -16.97
C LEU A 20 -6.44 26.76 -18.14
N TYR A 21 -5.30 27.37 -18.48
CA TYR A 21 -5.21 28.27 -19.64
C TYR A 21 -5.09 27.55 -20.98
N SER A 22 -4.60 26.30 -20.99
CA SER A 22 -4.58 25.45 -22.19
C SER A 22 -5.97 24.92 -22.56
N LEU A 23 -6.93 24.94 -21.62
CA LEU A 23 -8.27 24.44 -21.88
C LEU A 23 -8.99 25.31 -22.91
N PRO A 24 -9.78 24.71 -23.82
CA PRO A 24 -10.66 25.49 -24.69
C PRO A 24 -11.68 26.26 -23.84
N ARG A 25 -12.22 27.34 -24.41
CA ARG A 25 -13.35 28.04 -23.77
C ARG A 25 -14.46 27.04 -23.48
N TRP A 26 -15.01 27.11 -22.27
CA TRP A 26 -16.10 26.24 -21.87
C TRP A 26 -17.27 26.38 -22.85
N ASP A 27 -17.74 25.25 -23.36
CA ASP A 27 -18.80 25.13 -24.37
C ASP A 27 -20.21 25.19 -23.76
N GLY A 28 -20.32 25.35 -22.43
CA GLY A 28 -21.59 25.39 -21.70
C GLY A 28 -22.20 24.03 -21.41
N LYS A 29 -21.55 22.93 -21.82
CA LYS A 29 -22.08 21.57 -21.66
C LYS A 29 -21.55 20.92 -20.39
N ASP A 30 -22.44 20.34 -19.59
CA ASP A 30 -22.05 19.50 -18.44
C ASP A 30 -21.67 18.11 -18.94
N CYS A 31 -20.36 17.87 -19.04
CA CYS A 31 -19.80 16.58 -19.45
C CYS A 31 -19.63 15.60 -18.28
N ILE A 32 -19.76 16.04 -17.02
CA ILE A 32 -19.48 15.19 -15.86
C ILE A 32 -20.52 14.05 -15.80
N ARG A 33 -21.79 14.34 -16.09
CA ARG A 33 -22.85 13.31 -16.13
C ARG A 33 -22.60 12.18 -17.14
N ALA A 34 -21.93 12.47 -18.26
CA ALA A 34 -21.62 11.46 -19.28
C ALA A 34 -20.47 10.53 -18.87
N TYR A 35 -19.58 10.97 -17.97
CA TYR A 35 -18.49 10.15 -17.42
C TYR A 35 -18.91 9.32 -16.20
N VAL A 36 -20.04 9.65 -15.57
CA VAL A 36 -20.54 8.96 -14.36
C VAL A 36 -21.45 7.77 -14.69
N SER A 37 -21.90 7.61 -15.95
CA SER A 37 -22.58 6.38 -16.39
C SER A 37 -21.55 5.25 -16.54
N CYS A 38 -21.32 4.49 -15.46
CA CYS A 38 -20.53 3.27 -15.49
C CYS A 38 -21.19 2.24 -16.41
N ASP A 39 -20.55 1.97 -17.54
CA ASP A 39 -20.71 0.69 -18.24
C ASP A 39 -19.70 -0.30 -17.60
N GLU A 40 -20.21 -1.33 -16.90
CA GLU A 40 -19.40 -2.29 -16.13
C GLU A 40 -18.53 -3.22 -17.00
N SER A 41 -18.64 -3.13 -18.33
CA SER A 41 -18.11 -4.13 -19.25
C SER A 41 -16.76 -3.78 -19.90
N ALA A 42 -16.22 -2.58 -19.66
CA ALA A 42 -14.92 -2.18 -20.21
C ALA A 42 -13.91 -1.93 -19.09
N VAL A 43 -13.29 -2.99 -18.57
CA VAL A 43 -12.04 -2.90 -17.82
C VAL A 43 -10.91 -2.57 -18.80
N SER A 44 -10.95 -1.35 -19.34
CA SER A 44 -9.79 -0.70 -19.92
C SER A 44 -8.82 -0.34 -18.80
N GLU A 45 -7.52 -0.24 -19.09
CA GLU A 45 -6.53 0.28 -18.16
C GLU A 45 -6.89 1.71 -17.75
N LEU A 46 -7.68 1.85 -16.68
CA LEU A 46 -8.07 3.12 -16.11
C LEU A 46 -6.79 3.89 -15.74
N LYS A 47 -6.53 4.95 -16.49
CA LYS A 47 -5.45 5.89 -16.21
C LYS A 47 -5.61 6.40 -14.77
N ARG A 48 -4.57 6.27 -13.97
CA ARG A 48 -4.56 6.71 -12.57
C ARG A 48 -4.30 8.21 -12.54
N TYR A 49 -5.36 8.99 -12.30
CA TYR A 49 -5.26 10.46 -12.27
C TYR A 49 -5.17 11.06 -10.86
N ALA A 50 -5.48 10.29 -9.83
CA ALA A 50 -5.62 10.80 -8.47
C ALA A 50 -4.63 10.13 -7.51
N SER A 51 -4.02 10.95 -6.67
CA SER A 51 -3.31 10.54 -5.46
C SER A 51 -4.09 11.05 -4.25
N PHE A 52 -4.17 10.24 -3.20
CA PHE A 52 -4.84 10.63 -1.96
C PHE A 52 -3.81 10.88 -0.87
N ILE A 53 -4.04 11.93 -0.10
CA ILE A 53 -3.26 12.25 1.10
C ILE A 53 -4.24 12.31 2.26
N ALA A 54 -3.91 11.61 3.34
CA ALA A 54 -4.70 11.59 4.56
C ALA A 54 -3.77 11.67 5.77
N THR A 55 -4.29 12.22 6.86
CA THR A 55 -3.59 12.31 8.15
C THR A 55 -4.29 11.41 9.15
N SER A 56 -3.51 10.71 9.97
CA SER A 56 -4.02 9.91 11.09
C SER A 56 -3.14 10.10 12.31
N ASN A 57 -3.76 9.97 13.49
CA ASN A 57 -3.05 9.90 14.77
C ASN A 57 -2.63 8.47 15.13
N HIS A 58 -3.09 7.49 14.37
CA HIS A 58 -2.81 6.09 14.60
C HIS A 58 -1.84 5.56 13.54
N SER A 59 -0.94 4.67 13.96
CA SER A 59 0.03 4.04 13.07
C SER A 59 -0.55 2.81 12.34
N ASP A 60 -1.59 2.16 12.85
CA ASP A 60 -2.18 0.92 12.31
C ASP A 60 -3.09 1.14 11.08
N LEU A 61 -2.55 1.80 10.06
CA LEU A 61 -3.28 2.23 8.85
C LEU A 61 -3.38 1.14 7.80
N LEU A 62 -2.37 0.28 7.73
CA LEU A 62 -2.21 -0.65 6.63
C LEU A 62 -2.70 -2.04 7.05
N SER A 63 -3.85 -2.45 6.49
CA SER A 63 -4.48 -3.74 6.81
C SER A 63 -4.25 -4.83 5.76
N ASP A 64 -3.67 -4.50 4.59
CA ASP A 64 -3.40 -5.47 3.54
C ASP A 64 -2.06 -6.19 3.78
N PRO A 65 -2.05 -7.48 4.12
CA PRO A 65 -0.83 -8.24 4.38
C PRO A 65 -0.13 -8.67 3.09
N SER A 66 -0.76 -8.46 1.91
CA SER A 66 -0.17 -8.81 0.60
C SER A 66 0.83 -7.78 0.07
N GLY A 67 1.00 -6.66 0.80
CA GLY A 67 1.97 -5.62 0.51
C GLY A 67 1.29 -4.28 0.25
N SER A 68 1.62 -3.31 1.09
CA SER A 68 1.11 -1.94 1.02
C SER A 68 2.00 -1.01 0.19
N ARG A 69 2.59 -1.52 -0.91
CA ARG A 69 3.54 -0.74 -1.76
C ARG A 69 2.94 0.49 -2.45
N ARG A 70 1.63 0.67 -2.39
CA ARG A 70 0.93 1.86 -2.93
C ARG A 70 0.74 2.97 -1.90
N PHE A 71 1.21 2.75 -0.67
CA PHE A 71 1.13 3.70 0.41
C PHE A 71 2.53 4.20 0.75
N ILE A 72 2.64 5.49 1.01
CA ILE A 72 3.85 6.10 1.57
C ILE A 72 3.45 6.59 2.95
N CYS A 73 3.78 5.81 3.98
CA CYS A 73 3.51 6.18 5.36
C CYS A 73 4.68 6.98 5.93
N ILE A 74 4.39 8.16 6.47
CA ILE A 74 5.39 9.07 7.03
C ILE A 74 4.98 9.38 8.46
N ASN A 75 5.83 9.01 9.43
CA ASN A 75 5.63 9.36 10.82
C ASN A 75 6.16 10.78 11.07
N ILE A 76 5.29 11.69 11.50
CA ILE A 76 5.66 13.06 11.82
C ILE A 76 5.84 13.17 13.34
N THR A 77 7.09 13.10 13.78
CA THR A 77 7.46 13.15 15.21
C THR A 77 7.59 14.57 15.77
N GLY A 78 7.74 15.57 14.90
CA GLY A 78 7.99 16.96 15.27
C GLY A 78 6.84 17.90 14.92
N ARG A 79 6.87 19.10 15.50
CA ARG A 79 5.90 20.17 15.17
C ARG A 79 6.18 20.70 13.76
N ILE A 80 5.17 20.61 12.88
CA ILE A 80 5.23 21.18 11.53
C ILE A 80 5.26 22.72 11.65
N ARG A 81 6.27 23.35 11.04
CA ARG A 81 6.40 24.82 11.00
C ARG A 81 5.58 25.37 9.84
N ASN A 82 4.37 25.83 10.13
CA ASN A 82 3.45 26.38 9.12
C ASN A 82 3.70 27.86 8.77
N GLY A 83 4.63 28.53 9.44
CA GLY A 83 4.86 29.98 9.29
C GLY A 83 5.71 30.38 8.08
N ALA A 84 6.28 29.43 7.35
CA ALA A 84 7.08 29.71 6.17
C ALA A 84 6.19 29.68 4.91
N ALA A 85 6.25 30.74 4.10
CA ALA A 85 5.69 30.71 2.76
C ALA A 85 6.53 29.76 1.91
N ILE A 86 5.96 28.59 1.57
CA ILE A 86 6.59 27.65 0.65
C ILE A 86 6.40 28.19 -0.76
N ASN A 87 7.49 28.42 -1.49
CA ASN A 87 7.44 28.78 -2.90
C ASN A 87 7.11 27.54 -3.74
N TYR A 88 5.82 27.21 -3.87
CA TYR A 88 5.35 26.02 -4.61
C TYR A 88 5.70 26.02 -6.10
N LEU A 89 5.95 27.20 -6.68
CA LEU A 89 6.25 27.34 -8.10
C LEU A 89 7.59 26.69 -8.48
N GLN A 90 8.56 26.69 -7.56
CA GLN A 90 9.89 26.11 -7.79
C GLN A 90 9.88 24.57 -7.75
N PRO A 91 9.29 23.91 -6.74
CA PRO A 91 9.09 22.46 -6.76
C PRO A 91 8.30 21.96 -7.97
N TYR A 92 7.26 22.68 -8.40
CA TYR A 92 6.52 22.30 -9.61
C TYR A 92 7.35 22.44 -10.87
N ALA A 93 8.11 23.54 -11.00
CA ALA A 93 9.00 23.73 -12.13
C ALA A 93 10.05 22.62 -12.23
N GLN A 94 10.64 22.25 -11.09
CA GLN A 94 11.58 21.13 -11.00
C GLN A 94 10.91 19.81 -11.41
N ALA A 95 9.76 19.46 -10.84
CA ALA A 95 9.08 18.20 -11.16
C ALA A 95 8.72 18.09 -12.66
N VAL A 96 8.30 19.19 -13.29
CA VAL A 96 7.97 19.20 -14.72
C VAL A 96 9.22 19.10 -15.60
N GLN A 97 10.32 19.73 -15.20
CA GLN A 97 11.61 19.61 -15.87
C GLN A 97 12.09 18.16 -15.84
N GLU A 98 12.11 17.52 -14.66
CA GLU A 98 12.51 16.12 -14.48
C GLU A 98 11.65 15.18 -15.35
N LEU A 99 10.33 15.38 -15.37
CA LEU A 99 9.43 14.62 -16.25
C LEU A 99 9.74 14.80 -17.74
N ARG A 100 10.10 16.02 -18.18
CA ARG A 100 10.48 16.29 -19.58
C ARG A 100 11.83 15.67 -19.95
N GLU A 101 12.75 15.59 -18.99
CA GLU A 101 14.05 14.94 -19.13
C GLU A 101 13.94 13.40 -19.13
N GLY A 102 12.74 12.87 -18.87
CA GLY A 102 12.46 11.44 -18.90
C GLY A 102 12.77 10.73 -17.58
N GLU A 103 12.87 11.48 -16.48
CA GLU A 103 13.08 10.92 -15.16
C GLU A 103 11.95 9.97 -14.76
N CYS A 104 12.31 8.95 -13.98
CA CYS A 104 11.39 7.91 -13.57
C CYS A 104 10.39 8.43 -12.53
N PHE A 105 9.10 8.36 -12.86
CA PHE A 105 8.01 8.81 -11.98
C PHE A 105 7.35 7.65 -11.19
N TYR A 106 7.92 6.45 -11.29
CA TYR A 106 7.49 5.25 -10.56
C TYR A 106 8.68 4.63 -9.83
N PHE A 107 8.40 3.92 -8.74
CA PHE A 107 9.44 3.24 -7.96
C PHE A 107 9.98 2.03 -8.72
N SER A 108 11.29 1.85 -8.68
CA SER A 108 11.97 0.61 -9.02
C SER A 108 11.62 -0.51 -8.03
N PRO A 109 11.79 -1.80 -8.39
CA PRO A 109 11.59 -2.90 -7.46
C PRO A 109 12.38 -2.76 -6.14
N GLU A 110 13.58 -2.19 -6.20
CA GLU A 110 14.44 -1.94 -5.05
C GLU A 110 13.85 -0.86 -4.13
N GLU A 111 13.34 0.24 -4.71
CA GLU A 111 12.66 1.29 -3.96
C GLU A 111 11.32 0.83 -3.39
N GLU A 112 10.57 0.00 -4.13
CA GLU A 112 9.36 -0.63 -3.61
C GLU A 112 9.66 -1.50 -2.38
N ALA A 113 10.80 -2.21 -2.36
CA ALA A 113 11.22 -3.01 -1.21
C ALA A 113 11.52 -2.14 0.01
N VAL A 114 12.26 -1.04 -0.17
CA VAL A 114 12.54 -0.06 0.91
C VAL A 114 11.24 0.57 1.42
N LEU A 115 10.31 0.90 0.52
CA LEU A 115 9.00 1.42 0.89
C LEU A 115 8.20 0.41 1.73
N MET A 116 8.23 -0.87 1.34
CA MET A 116 7.56 -1.93 2.07
C MET A 116 8.16 -2.14 3.46
N GLU A 117 9.48 -2.07 3.60
CA GLU A 117 10.18 -2.14 4.88
C GLU A 117 9.76 -0.98 5.79
N ASN A 118 9.77 0.26 5.29
CA ASN A 118 9.34 1.44 6.05
C ASN A 118 7.86 1.37 6.46
N ASN A 119 7.01 0.79 5.60
CA ASN A 119 5.59 0.64 5.87
C ASN A 119 5.30 -0.40 6.97
N GLN A 120 6.25 -1.25 7.36
CA GLN A 120 6.05 -2.30 8.35
C GLN A 120 5.61 -1.76 9.72
N GLU A 121 6.08 -0.58 10.12
CA GLU A 121 5.67 0.08 11.36
C GLU A 121 4.18 0.48 11.36
N PHE A 122 3.61 0.70 10.16
CA PHE A 122 2.24 1.17 9.98
C PHE A 122 1.24 0.05 9.68
N GLU A 123 1.70 -1.19 9.68
CA GLU A 123 0.84 -2.33 9.46
C GLU A 123 0.06 -2.69 10.71
N LEU A 124 -1.22 -2.96 10.53
CA LEU A 124 -2.10 -3.44 11.57
C LEU A 124 -1.58 -4.78 12.10
N GLN A 125 -1.05 -4.75 13.33
CA GLN A 125 -0.69 -5.95 14.06
C GLN A 125 -1.98 -6.65 14.49
N THR A 126 -2.25 -7.82 13.93
CA THR A 126 -3.41 -8.60 14.37
C THR A 126 -3.03 -9.59 15.47
N PRO A 127 -3.88 -9.75 16.51
CA PRO A 127 -3.65 -10.73 17.56
C PRO A 127 -3.48 -12.16 17.02
N VAL A 128 -4.12 -12.45 15.88
CA VAL A 128 -4.06 -13.76 15.22
C VAL A 128 -2.64 -14.10 14.75
N GLY A 129 -1.88 -13.13 14.22
CA GLY A 129 -0.49 -13.36 13.81
C GLY A 129 0.42 -13.68 15.00
N HIS A 130 0.26 -12.96 16.11
CA HIS A 130 0.99 -13.23 17.35
C HIS A 130 0.63 -14.59 17.95
N LEU A 131 -0.67 -14.91 18.02
CA LEU A 131 -1.12 -16.22 18.49
C LEU A 131 -0.63 -17.36 17.60
N PHE A 132 -0.53 -17.13 16.28
CA PHE A 132 0.08 -18.10 15.39
C PHE A 132 1.53 -18.37 15.80
N GLN A 133 2.36 -17.34 15.95
CA GLN A 133 3.77 -17.50 16.36
C GLN A 133 3.93 -18.13 17.76
N GLN A 134 2.93 -17.99 18.65
CA GLN A 134 2.96 -18.60 19.98
C GLN A 134 2.70 -20.12 19.96
N TYR A 135 1.87 -20.61 19.03
CA TYR A 135 1.44 -22.01 19.00
C TYR A 135 1.97 -22.79 17.79
N PHE A 136 2.50 -22.09 16.79
CA PHE A 136 2.95 -22.65 15.52
C PHE A 136 4.19 -21.92 15.01
N ARG A 137 4.96 -22.62 14.21
CA ARG A 137 6.01 -22.03 13.36
C ARG A 137 5.99 -22.63 11.96
N SER A 138 6.66 -21.97 11.02
CA SER A 138 6.97 -22.56 9.72
C SER A 138 7.89 -23.78 9.91
N ALA A 139 7.67 -24.80 9.09
CA ALA A 139 8.54 -25.97 9.06
C ALA A 139 9.84 -25.67 8.31
N ASP A 140 10.96 -26.17 8.83
CA ASP A 140 12.24 -26.09 8.14
C ASP A 140 12.35 -27.15 7.01
N GLU A 141 13.32 -26.98 6.11
CA GLU A 141 13.53 -27.92 5.01
C GLU A 141 13.84 -29.34 5.53
N GLY A 142 13.02 -30.31 5.13
CA GLY A 142 13.16 -31.71 5.54
C GLY A 142 12.61 -32.04 6.93
N GLU A 143 12.08 -31.05 7.66
CA GLU A 143 11.41 -31.29 8.93
C GLU A 143 10.03 -31.95 8.73
N LYS A 144 9.67 -32.85 9.65
CA LYS A 144 8.31 -33.41 9.69
C LYS A 144 7.33 -32.29 10.06
N CYS A 145 6.46 -31.95 9.13
CA CYS A 145 5.46 -30.91 9.31
C CYS A 145 4.05 -31.42 9.06
N GLU A 146 3.08 -30.77 9.70
CA GLU A 146 1.67 -30.97 9.43
C GLU A 146 1.21 -30.03 8.32
N THR A 147 0.51 -30.58 7.33
CA THR A 147 -0.18 -29.81 6.29
C THR A 147 -1.61 -29.53 6.73
N LEU A 148 -1.91 -28.27 7.08
CA LEU A 148 -3.21 -27.85 7.61
C LEU A 148 -3.83 -26.74 6.78
N LEU A 149 -5.16 -26.65 6.72
CA LEU A 149 -5.83 -25.48 6.16
C LEU A 149 -5.74 -24.30 7.13
N ALA A 150 -5.87 -23.07 6.63
CA ALA A 150 -5.94 -21.89 7.48
C ALA A 150 -7.06 -21.99 8.53
N VAL A 151 -8.20 -22.61 8.18
CA VAL A 151 -9.31 -22.84 9.12
C VAL A 151 -8.93 -23.82 10.24
N ASP A 152 -8.13 -24.84 9.93
CA ASP A 152 -7.69 -25.84 10.92
C ASP A 152 -6.69 -25.23 11.90
N ILE A 153 -5.71 -24.48 11.37
CA ILE A 153 -4.71 -23.74 12.18
C ILE A 153 -5.44 -22.78 13.12
N LEU A 154 -6.36 -21.98 12.58
CA LEU A 154 -7.10 -21.00 13.37
C LEU A 154 -8.02 -21.66 14.41
N GLY A 155 -8.62 -22.80 14.08
CA GLY A 155 -9.43 -23.58 15.01
C GLY A 155 -8.61 -24.13 16.19
N ARG A 156 -7.37 -24.58 15.94
CA ARG A 156 -6.44 -24.99 17.00
C ARG A 156 -6.02 -23.81 17.88
N ILE A 157 -5.68 -22.67 17.28
CA ILE A 157 -5.40 -21.42 18.01
C ILE A 157 -6.59 -21.02 18.88
N GLN A 158 -7.81 -21.09 18.36
CA GLN A 158 -9.02 -20.76 19.11
C GLN A 158 -9.24 -21.68 20.31
N LYS A 159 -9.01 -22.98 20.16
CA LYS A 159 -9.12 -23.95 21.27
C LYS A 159 -8.11 -23.65 22.39
N LYS A 160 -6.87 -23.26 22.05
CA LYS A 160 -5.82 -22.95 23.04
C LYS A 160 -5.97 -21.55 23.66
N SER A 161 -6.42 -20.55 22.89
CA SER A 161 -6.48 -19.14 23.33
C SER A 161 -7.84 -18.67 23.84
N GLY A 162 -8.93 -19.40 23.54
CA GLY A 162 -10.30 -18.97 23.85
C GLY A 162 -10.84 -17.83 22.96
N PHE A 163 -10.09 -17.40 21.95
CA PHE A 163 -10.44 -16.25 21.10
C PHE A 163 -11.53 -16.58 20.05
N LYS A 164 -12.69 -15.90 20.10
CA LYS A 164 -13.82 -16.14 19.17
C LYS A 164 -13.61 -15.56 17.76
N LEU A 165 -14.02 -16.33 16.76
CA LEU A 165 -13.76 -16.07 15.34
C LEU A 165 -14.94 -15.52 14.53
N SER A 166 -14.59 -14.81 13.46
CA SER A 166 -15.46 -14.38 12.34
C SER A 166 -14.81 -14.83 11.03
N ALA A 167 -15.61 -15.09 9.99
CA ALA A 167 -15.14 -15.55 8.67
C ALA A 167 -14.07 -14.65 8.05
N THR A 168 -14.15 -13.33 8.26
CA THR A 168 -13.17 -12.34 7.77
C THR A 168 -11.76 -12.60 8.32
N LYS A 169 -11.63 -13.14 9.54
CA LYS A 169 -10.34 -13.43 10.18
C LYS A 169 -9.61 -14.62 9.53
N ILE A 170 -10.34 -15.55 8.88
CA ILE A 170 -9.74 -16.72 8.21
C ILE A 170 -8.99 -16.30 6.93
N VAL A 171 -9.63 -15.45 6.10
CA VAL A 171 -9.00 -14.91 4.88
C VAL A 171 -7.75 -14.11 5.25
N HIS A 172 -7.84 -13.33 6.34
CA HIS A 172 -6.71 -12.55 6.84
C HIS A 172 -5.56 -13.44 7.35
N LEU A 173 -5.86 -14.53 8.08
CA LEU A 173 -4.84 -15.49 8.52
C LEU A 173 -4.05 -16.06 7.33
N GLY A 174 -4.72 -16.49 6.26
CA GLY A 174 -4.00 -17.06 5.09
C GLY A 174 -2.98 -16.09 4.47
N ARG A 175 -3.28 -14.79 4.49
CA ARG A 175 -2.34 -13.75 4.03
C ARG A 175 -1.19 -13.54 5.02
N ILE A 176 -1.47 -13.56 6.32
CA ILE A 176 -0.44 -13.51 7.38
C ILE A 176 0.52 -14.69 7.26
N LEU A 177 0.02 -15.92 7.10
CA LEU A 177 0.85 -17.12 6.98
C LEU A 177 1.81 -17.02 5.79
N ARG A 178 1.33 -16.52 4.64
CA ARG A 178 2.18 -16.29 3.47
C ARG A 178 3.27 -15.26 3.75
N LYS A 179 2.93 -14.17 4.45
CA LYS A 179 3.88 -13.13 4.84
C LYS A 179 4.95 -13.65 5.81
N LEU A 180 4.55 -14.52 6.74
CA LEU A 180 5.48 -15.20 7.66
C LEU A 180 6.33 -16.28 6.97
N GLY A 181 6.27 -16.41 5.65
CA GLY A 181 7.07 -17.37 4.89
C GLY A 181 6.61 -18.82 5.05
N VAL A 182 5.39 -19.06 5.54
CA VAL A 182 4.88 -20.43 5.73
C VAL A 182 4.66 -21.09 4.36
N PRO A 183 5.30 -22.23 4.06
CA PRO A 183 5.15 -22.90 2.77
C PRO A 183 3.70 -23.28 2.50
N CYS A 184 3.19 -22.94 1.31
CA CYS A 184 1.82 -23.18 0.91
C CYS A 184 1.75 -24.10 -0.31
N LYS A 185 0.98 -25.19 -0.22
CA LYS A 185 0.67 -26.09 -1.33
C LYS A 185 -0.80 -25.95 -1.74
N LYS A 186 -1.03 -25.66 -3.02
CA LYS A 186 -2.38 -25.61 -3.59
C LYS A 186 -2.87 -27.04 -3.85
N MET A 187 -4.02 -27.40 -3.29
CA MET A 187 -4.67 -28.69 -3.51
C MET A 187 -6.13 -28.48 -3.95
N LYS A 188 -6.83 -29.57 -4.30
CA LYS A 188 -8.23 -29.50 -4.79
C LYS A 188 -9.20 -28.78 -3.84
N ASN A 189 -8.92 -28.82 -2.53
CA ASN A 189 -9.79 -28.29 -1.49
C ASN A 189 -9.31 -26.95 -0.88
N GLY A 190 -8.30 -26.30 -1.48
CA GLY A 190 -7.77 -25.02 -1.02
C GLY A 190 -6.25 -24.99 -0.82
N ASN A 191 -5.79 -23.97 -0.11
CA ASN A 191 -4.38 -23.75 0.20
C ASN A 191 -4.03 -24.39 1.55
N PHE A 192 -3.12 -25.37 1.52
CA PHE A 192 -2.60 -26.04 2.71
C PHE A 192 -1.26 -25.43 3.09
N TYR A 193 -1.04 -25.26 4.39
CA TYR A 193 0.15 -24.64 4.97
C TYR A 193 0.93 -25.69 5.75
N CYS A 194 2.24 -25.77 5.52
CA CYS A 194 3.15 -26.65 6.25
C CYS A 194 3.60 -25.98 7.55
N VAL A 195 3.12 -26.46 8.69
CA VAL A 195 3.41 -25.88 10.02
C VAL A 195 3.84 -26.96 11.01
N VAL A 196 4.58 -26.53 12.02
CA VAL A 196 4.92 -27.34 13.21
C VAL A 196 4.22 -26.72 14.40
N GLU A 197 3.49 -27.53 15.16
CA GLU A 197 2.83 -27.10 16.40
C GLU A 197 3.86 -27.09 17.55
N LEU A 198 3.84 -26.02 18.36
CA LEU A 198 4.69 -25.81 19.53
C LEU A 198 4.04 -26.37 20.81
#